data_AF-A0ABD1DW28-F1
#
_entry.id   AF-A0ABD1DW28-F1
#
_cell.length_a   1.000
_cell.length_b   1.000
_cell.length_c   1.000
_cell.angle_alpha   90.00
_cell.angle_beta   90.00
_cell.angle_gamma   90.00
#
_symmetry.space_group_name_H-M   'P 1'
#
loop_
_entity.id
_entity.type
_entity.pdbx_description
1 polymer ?
#
loop_
_entity_poly.entity_id
_entity_poly.type
_entity_poly.pdbx_seq_one_letter_code
_entity_poly.pdbx_strand_id
1 'polypeptide(L)'
;MYDELKAQYLDELSKKPKTPITVTLPDGKEVQATSWESTPYDVAKGISQGLADNTVIARVNNELWDLDRPLEGNCKLQLLKFDDPEAQAVFWHSSAHILGEAMEKLRNSPTWREIWRA
;
A
#
# COMPACT_ATOMS: atom_id res chain seq x y z
N MET A 1 16.85 -10.04 9.90
CA MET A 1 16.80 -10.01 8.41
C MET A 1 15.77 -8.99 7.88
N TYR A 2 14.47 -9.13 8.13
CA TYR A 2 13.47 -8.15 7.66
C TYR A 2 13.68 -6.75 8.27
N ASP A 3 13.87 -6.68 9.60
CA ASP A 3 14.08 -5.40 10.29
C ASP A 3 15.32 -4.65 9.80
N GLU A 4 16.39 -5.38 9.47
CA GLU A 4 17.64 -4.82 8.95
C GLU A 4 17.48 -4.26 7.54
N LEU A 5 16.81 -5.01 6.65
CA LEU A 5 16.50 -4.55 5.29
C LEU A 5 15.54 -3.35 5.30
N LYS A 6 14.57 -3.35 6.23
CA LYS A 6 13.65 -2.22 6.42
C LYS A 6 14.40 -0.98 6.91
N ALA A 7 15.33 -1.13 7.85
CA ALA A 7 16.14 -0.02 8.34
C ALA A 7 17.03 0.57 7.23
N GLN A 8 17.66 -0.28 6.41
CA GLN A 8 18.42 0.15 5.24
C GLN A 8 17.54 0.91 4.25
N TYR A 9 16.36 0.38 3.93
CA TYR A 9 15.40 1.04 3.04
C TYR A 9 14.95 2.41 3.55
N LEU A 10 14.66 2.54 4.85
CA LEU A 10 14.29 3.82 5.46
C LEU A 10 15.44 4.83 5.46
N ASP A 11 16.66 4.38 5.71
CA ASP A 11 17.87 5.21 5.63
C ASP A 11 18.13 5.68 4.20
N GLU A 12 17.99 4.78 3.21
CA GLU A 12 18.06 5.13 1.78
C GLU A 12 16.97 6.13 1.38
N LEU A 13 15.72 5.92 1.81
CA LEU A 13 14.61 6.87 1.58
C LEU A 13 14.93 8.25 2.15
N SER A 14 15.49 8.31 3.36
CA SER A 14 15.83 9.57 4.03
C SER A 14 16.91 10.38 3.30
N LYS A 15 17.80 9.68 2.58
CA LYS A 15 18.91 10.29 1.82
C LYS A 15 18.49 10.78 0.43
N LYS A 16 17.32 10.40 -0.06
CA LYS A 16 16.85 10.84 -1.38
C LYS A 16 16.38 12.29 -1.33
N PRO A 17 16.62 13.07 -2.41
CA PRO A 17 16.23 14.47 -2.45
C PRO A 17 14.71 14.59 -2.44
N LYS A 18 14.19 15.28 -1.42
CA LYS A 18 12.77 15.65 -1.31
C LYS A 18 12.48 16.80 -2.26
N THR A 19 12.10 16.47 -3.48
CA THR A 19 11.68 17.47 -4.46
C THR A 19 10.16 17.69 -4.39
N PRO A 20 9.68 18.94 -4.54
CA PRO A 20 8.26 19.19 -4.69
C PRO A 20 7.78 18.56 -6.00
N ILE A 21 6.74 17.74 -5.90
CA ILE A 21 6.09 17.05 -7.01
C ILE A 21 4.64 17.50 -7.14
N THR A 22 4.15 17.51 -8.36
CA THR A 22 2.75 17.79 -8.67
C THR A 22 2.05 16.47 -8.95
N VAL A 23 1.01 16.19 -8.16
CA VAL A 23 0.15 15.01 -8.29
C VAL A 23 -1.16 15.45 -8.93
N THR A 24 -1.44 14.95 -10.13
CA THR A 24 -2.67 15.27 -10.86
C THR A 24 -3.71 14.19 -10.60
N LEU A 25 -4.86 14.59 -10.05
CA LEU A 25 -6.03 13.72 -9.83
C LEU A 25 -6.90 13.62 -11.09
N PRO A 26 -7.69 12.54 -11.25
CA PRO A 26 -8.63 12.39 -12.37
C PRO A 26 -9.69 13.50 -12.41
N ASP A 27 -10.02 14.10 -11.25
CA ASP A 27 -10.91 15.26 -11.13
C ASP A 27 -10.29 16.58 -11.64
N GLY A 28 -9.05 16.56 -12.15
CA GLY A 28 -8.34 17.75 -12.61
C GLY A 28 -7.74 18.60 -11.48
N LYS A 29 -7.84 18.14 -10.22
CA LYS A 29 -7.15 18.76 -9.09
C LYS A 29 -5.65 18.46 -9.13
N GLU A 30 -4.85 19.49 -8.96
CA GLU A 30 -3.40 19.37 -8.79
C GLU A 30 -3.06 19.53 -7.31
N VAL A 31 -2.42 18.52 -6.72
CA VAL A 31 -1.96 18.53 -5.33
C VAL A 31 -0.45 18.62 -5.33
N GLN A 32 0.07 19.64 -4.63
CA GLN A 32 1.50 19.75 -4.35
C GLN A 32 1.84 18.74 -3.26
N ALA A 33 2.77 17.84 -3.56
CA ALA A 33 3.24 16.80 -2.65
C ALA A 33 4.77 16.76 -2.64
N THR A 34 5.37 16.03 -1.71
CA THR A 34 6.82 15.92 -1.58
C THR A 34 7.28 14.53 -2.01
N SER A 35 8.25 14.46 -2.94
CA SER A 35 8.86 13.20 -3.36
C SER A 35 9.51 12.49 -2.17
N TRP A 36 9.36 11.17 -2.11
CA TRP A 36 9.88 10.29 -1.05
C TRP A 36 9.30 10.52 0.36
N GLU A 37 8.25 11.35 0.48
CA GLU A 37 7.60 11.65 1.76
C GLU A 37 6.09 11.53 1.67
N SER A 38 5.46 12.10 0.64
CA SER A 38 4.02 12.03 0.46
C SER A 38 3.59 10.71 -0.16
N THR A 39 2.58 10.09 0.44
CA THR A 39 1.98 8.86 -0.03
C THR A 39 0.65 9.12 -0.75
N PRO A 40 0.20 8.21 -1.64
CA PRO A 40 -1.16 8.23 -2.17
C PRO A 40 -2.24 8.35 -1.09
N TYR A 41 -2.02 7.71 0.07
CA TYR A 41 -2.93 7.78 1.20
C TYR A 41 -3.04 9.20 1.76
N ASP A 42 -1.93 9.92 1.93
CA ASP A 42 -1.95 11.32 2.39
C ASP A 42 -2.69 12.23 1.40
N VAL A 43 -2.50 12.00 0.09
CA VAL A 43 -3.21 12.76 -0.95
C VAL A 43 -4.71 12.46 -0.89
N ALA A 44 -5.11 11.20 -0.74
CA ALA A 44 -6.51 10.82 -0.60
C ALA A 44 -7.15 11.43 0.66
N LYS A 45 -6.42 11.40 1.78
CA LYS A 45 -6.84 11.95 3.07
C LYS A 45 -7.03 13.47 3.00
N GLY A 46 -6.15 14.17 2.27
CA GLY A 46 -6.26 15.60 2.02
C GLY A 46 -7.52 16.00 1.23
N ILE A 47 -8.10 15.07 0.46
CA ILE A 47 -9.36 15.29 -0.26
C ILE A 47 -10.55 14.99 0.66
N SER A 48 -10.58 13.79 1.24
CA SER A 48 -11.60 13.38 2.22
C SER A 48 -11.17 12.10 2.93
N GLN A 49 -11.38 12.07 4.25
CA GLN A 49 -11.16 10.86 5.05
C GLN A 49 -11.95 9.67 4.51
N GLY A 50 -13.23 9.86 4.15
CA GLY A 50 -14.05 8.77 3.60
C GLY A 50 -13.62 8.29 2.22
N LEU A 51 -12.91 9.13 1.45
CA LEU A 51 -12.31 8.70 0.18
C LEU A 51 -11.07 7.84 0.45
N ALA A 52 -10.21 8.25 1.39
CA ALA A 52 -9.03 7.50 1.79
C ALA A 52 -9.40 6.11 2.33
N ASP A 53 -10.42 6.01 3.19
CA ASP A 53 -10.84 4.74 3.80
C ASP A 53 -11.50 3.78 2.79
N ASN A 54 -12.13 4.30 1.74
CA ASN A 54 -12.74 3.47 0.68
C ASN A 54 -11.77 3.14 -0.48
N THR A 55 -10.57 3.73 -0.49
CA THR A 55 -9.58 3.45 -1.52
C THR A 55 -8.83 2.18 -1.17
N VAL A 56 -8.77 1.24 -2.11
CA VAL A 56 -8.06 -0.04 -1.91
C VAL A 56 -6.64 0.05 -2.48
N ILE A 57 -6.50 0.67 -3.64
CA ILE A 57 -5.21 0.81 -4.32
C ILE A 57 -5.17 2.12 -5.10
N ALA A 58 -3.97 2.67 -5.29
CA ALA A 58 -3.74 3.81 -6.16
C ALA A 58 -3.17 3.35 -7.50
N ARG A 59 -3.50 4.08 -8.56
CA ARG A 59 -2.86 3.94 -9.87
C ARG A 59 -2.03 5.18 -10.13
N VAL A 60 -0.73 5.00 -10.26
CA VAL A 60 0.25 6.06 -10.51
C VAL A 60 0.77 5.88 -11.92
N ASN A 61 0.54 6.84 -12.82
CA ASN A 61 0.99 6.77 -14.22
C ASN A 61 0.60 5.45 -14.94
N ASN A 62 -0.64 4.99 -14.73
CA ASN A 62 -1.19 3.71 -15.22
C ASN A 62 -0.66 2.43 -14.55
N GLU A 63 0.28 2.51 -13.62
CA GLU A 63 0.78 1.37 -12.84
C GLU A 63 0.08 1.26 -11.47
N LEU A 64 -0.11 0.04 -10.99
CA LEU A 64 -0.65 -0.21 -9.66
C LEU A 64 0.38 0.17 -8.59
N TRP A 65 -0.06 0.94 -7.60
CA TRP A 65 0.79 1.53 -6.58
C TRP A 65 0.14 1.43 -5.20
N ASP A 66 0.92 1.00 -4.22
CA ASP A 66 0.45 0.84 -2.85
C ASP A 66 0.17 2.19 -2.19
N LEU A 67 -0.82 2.23 -1.31
CA LEU A 67 -1.25 3.47 -0.64
C LEU A 67 -0.21 4.02 0.33
N ASP A 68 0.61 3.15 0.93
CA ASP A 68 1.67 3.49 1.87
C ASP A 68 3.01 3.76 1.18
N ARG A 69 3.11 3.46 -0.13
CA ARG A 69 4.36 3.62 -0.88
C ARG A 69 4.55 5.09 -1.28
N PRO A 70 5.67 5.73 -0.90
CA PRO A 70 5.91 7.13 -1.21
C PRO A 70 6.05 7.36 -2.72
N LEU A 71 5.61 8.53 -3.18
CA LEU A 71 5.70 8.92 -4.59
C LEU A 71 7.11 9.39 -4.94
N GLU A 72 7.64 8.94 -6.08
CA GLU A 72 9.02 9.24 -6.50
C GLU A 72 9.12 10.53 -7.34
N GLY A 73 8.02 10.93 -7.99
CA GLY A 73 8.02 12.02 -8.97
C GLY A 73 6.64 12.55 -9.31
N ASN A 74 6.60 13.50 -10.26
CA ASN A 74 5.35 14.01 -10.83
C ASN A 74 4.57 12.87 -11.47
N CYS A 75 3.30 12.73 -11.10
CA CYS A 75 2.51 11.61 -11.57
C CYS A 75 1.01 11.91 -11.59
N LYS A 76 0.31 11.13 -12.41
CA LYS A 76 -1.15 11.09 -12.42
C LYS A 76 -1.61 10.03 -11.43
N LEU A 77 -2.34 10.45 -10.41
CA LEU A 77 -2.84 9.60 -9.34
C LEU A 77 -4.33 9.36 -9.53
N GLN A 78 -4.71 8.10 -9.70
CA GLN A 78 -6.11 7.68 -9.71
C GLN A 78 -6.35 6.75 -8.52
N LEU A 79 -7.34 7.08 -7.70
CA LEU A 79 -7.72 6.29 -6.53
C LEU A 79 -8.77 5.25 -6.96
N LEU A 80 -8.44 3.97 -6.83
CA LEU A 80 -9.32 2.86 -7.20
C LEU A 80 -10.04 2.37 -5.95
N LYS A 81 -11.36 2.22 -6.08
CA LYS A 81 -12.22 1.73 -4.99
C LYS A 81 -12.44 0.24 -5.16
N PHE A 82 -13.07 -0.39 -4.17
CA PHE A 82 -13.39 -1.82 -4.24
C PHE A 82 -14.29 -2.21 -5.44
N ASP A 83 -14.99 -1.27 -6.05
CA ASP A 83 -15.81 -1.53 -7.24
C ASP A 83 -14.96 -1.89 -8.48
N ASP A 84 -13.70 -1.45 -8.52
CA ASP A 84 -12.80 -1.71 -9.64
C ASP A 84 -12.27 -3.16 -9.63
N PRO A 85 -12.25 -3.86 -10.78
CA PRO A 85 -11.78 -5.25 -10.85
C PRO A 85 -10.30 -5.41 -10.46
N GLU A 86 -9.47 -4.40 -10.74
CA GLU A 86 -8.06 -4.38 -10.33
C GLU A 86 -7.90 -4.25 -8.81
N ALA A 87 -8.73 -3.43 -8.17
CA ALA A 87 -8.76 -3.29 -6.72
C ALA A 87 -9.22 -4.58 -6.05
N GLN A 88 -10.24 -5.24 -6.61
CA GLN A 88 -10.71 -6.55 -6.13
C GLN A 88 -9.59 -7.59 -6.23
N ALA A 89 -8.90 -7.67 -7.37
CA ALA A 89 -7.82 -8.64 -7.55
C ALA A 89 -6.73 -8.51 -6.46
N VAL A 90 -6.33 -7.28 -6.14
CA VAL A 90 -5.36 -7.00 -5.08
C VAL A 90 -5.93 -7.35 -3.70
N PHE A 91 -7.19 -7.01 -3.43
CA PHE A 91 -7.85 -7.38 -2.17
C PHE A 91 -7.90 -8.89 -1.94
N TRP A 92 -8.27 -9.65 -2.97
CA TRP A 92 -8.30 -11.12 -2.91
C TRP A 92 -6.90 -11.72 -2.72
N HIS A 93 -5.88 -11.13 -3.36
CA HIS A 93 -4.49 -11.54 -3.18
C HIS A 93 -4.04 -11.38 -1.71
N SER A 94 -4.28 -10.22 -1.11
CA SER A 94 -3.97 -9.95 0.30
C SER A 94 -4.74 -10.87 1.26
N SER A 95 -6.01 -11.16 0.95
CA SER A 95 -6.84 -12.07 1.75
C SER A 95 -6.31 -13.52 1.72
N ALA A 96 -5.81 -13.97 0.57
CA ALA A 96 -5.22 -15.31 0.43
C ALA A 96 -3.95 -15.46 1.29
N HIS A 97 -3.12 -14.42 1.39
CA HIS A 97 -1.95 -14.41 2.28
C HIS A 97 -2.35 -14.50 3.75
N ILE A 98 -3.36 -13.73 4.18
CA ILE A 98 -3.86 -13.79 5.57
C ILE A 98 -4.37 -15.20 5.90
N LEU A 99 -5.10 -15.82 4.97
CA LEU A 99 -5.56 -17.21 5.14
C LEU A 99 -4.37 -18.19 5.23
N GLY A 100 -3.38 -18.06 4.34
CA GLY A 100 -2.17 -18.89 4.35
C GLY A 100 -1.41 -18.79 5.68
N GLU A 101 -1.21 -17.57 6.17
CA GLU A 101 -0.57 -17.29 7.46
C GLU A 101 -1.37 -17.88 8.64
N ALA A 102 -2.71 -17.75 8.62
CA ALA A 102 -3.57 -18.32 9.65
C ALA A 102 -3.51 -19.85 9.65
N MET A 103 -3.51 -20.48 8.47
CA MET A 103 -3.35 -21.93 8.32
C MET A 103 -1.98 -22.41 8.80
N GLU A 104 -0.91 -21.68 8.49
CA GLU A 104 0.43 -22.00 8.98
C GLU A 104 0.53 -21.91 10.51
N LYS A 105 -0.04 -20.86 11.11
CA LYS A 105 -0.13 -20.71 12.57
C LYS A 105 -0.91 -21.85 13.22
N LEU A 106 -2.05 -22.21 12.64
CA LEU A 106 -2.87 -23.31 13.12
C LEU A 106 -2.12 -24.66 13.04
N ARG A 107 -1.43 -24.94 11.92
CA ARG A 107 -0.56 -26.13 11.77
C ARG A 107 0.56 -26.18 12.81
N ASN A 108 1.15 -25.04 13.12
CA ASN A 108 2.25 -24.95 14.10
C ASN A 108 1.79 -24.83 15.55
N SER A 109 0.47 -24.82 15.81
CA SER A 109 -0.06 -24.77 17.17
C SER A 109 0.19 -26.08 17.95
N PRO A 110 0.54 -26.00 19.25
CA PRO A 110 0.84 -27.18 20.06
C PRO A 110 -0.37 -28.12 20.20
N THR A 111 -1.58 -27.58 20.23
CA THR A 111 -2.84 -28.33 20.31
C THR A 111 -3.06 -29.24 19.08
N TRP A 112 -2.71 -28.80 17.87
CA TRP A 112 -2.83 -29.63 16.67
C TRP A 112 -1.79 -30.75 16.59
N ARG A 113 -0.58 -30.50 17.12
CA ARG A 113 0.52 -31.48 17.14
C ARG A 113 0.31 -32.59 18.19
N GLU A 114 -0.42 -32.32 19.26
CA GLU A 114 -0.77 -33.33 20.28
C GLU A 114 -1.90 -34.25 19.83
N ILE A 115 -2.87 -33.74 19.06
CA ILE A 115 -4.03 -34.54 18.57
C ILE A 115 -3.62 -35.53 17.47
N TRP A 116 -2.59 -35.22 16.66
CA TRP A 116 -2.14 -36.07 15.54
C TRP A 116 -0.86 -36.88 15.81
N ARG A 117 -0.38 -36.91 17.06
CA ARG A 117 0.75 -37.76 17.51
C ARG A 117 0.32 -38.97 18.35
N ALA A 118 -0.98 -39.18 18.56
CA ALA A 118 -1.53 -40.35 19.26
C ALA A 118 -2.08 -41.38 18.25
#